data_AF-A0A1H0JRH7-F1
#
_entry.id   AF-A0A1H0JRH7-F1
#
_cell.length_a   1.000
_cell.length_b   1.000
_cell.length_c   1.000
_cell.angle_alpha   90.00
_cell.angle_beta   90.00
_cell.angle_gamma   90.00
#
_symmetry.space_group_name_H-M   'P 1'
#
loop_
_entity.id
_entity.type
_entity.pdbx_description
1 polymer ?
#
loop_
_entity_poly.entity_id
_entity_poly.type
_entity_poly.pdbx_seq_one_letter_code
_entity_poly.pdbx_strand_id
1 'polypeptide(L)' 'MRNQLAKSNNNLPGVLYAASGELDGCRASVMADGRSEVTMTFGPASVTLSAAAMIELITHLHKAMGAVVDHAEKEGQQ' A
#
# COMPACT_ATOMS: atom_id res chain seq x y z
N MET A 1 -14.33 -0.35 10.93
CA MET A 1 -14.37 0.00 9.50
C MET A 1 -13.60 -1.06 8.73
N ARG A 2 -13.92 -1.32 7.46
CA ARG A 2 -13.29 -2.40 6.68
C ARG A 2 -12.11 -1.83 5.89
N ASN A 3 -10.92 -2.35 6.13
CA ASN A 3 -9.72 -2.01 5.35
C ASN A 3 -9.88 -2.53 3.93
N GLN A 4 -10.03 -1.61 2.97
CA GLN A 4 -10.29 -1.97 1.58
C GLN A 4 -9.83 -0.88 0.61
N LEU A 5 -9.09 -1.30 -0.42
CA LEU A 5 -8.88 -0.52 -1.64
C LEU A 5 -9.68 -1.16 -2.77
N ALA A 6 -10.36 -0.35 -3.57
CA ALA A 6 -11.04 -0.78 -4.79
C ALA A 6 -10.33 -0.20 -6.00
N LYS A 7 -10.12 -1.04 -7.03
CA LYS A 7 -9.58 -0.58 -8.31
C LYS A 7 -10.52 0.50 -8.87
N SER A 8 -9.94 1.63 -9.24
CA SER A 8 -10.65 2.71 -9.90
C SER A 8 -10.59 2.52 -11.41
N ASN A 9 -11.72 2.74 -12.08
CA ASN A 9 -11.78 2.87 -13.54
C ASN A 9 -11.29 4.28 -13.92
N ASN A 10 -10.01 4.54 -13.68
CA ASN A 10 -9.43 5.86 -13.93
C ASN A 10 -8.96 5.93 -15.38
N ASN A 11 -9.57 6.83 -16.18
CA ASN A 11 -9.24 7.02 -17.59
C ASN A 11 -8.20 8.12 -17.82
N LEU A 12 -7.40 8.45 -16.79
CA LEU A 12 -6.35 9.46 -16.91
C LEU A 12 -5.24 8.95 -17.84
N PRO A 13 -4.88 9.72 -18.89
CA PRO A 13 -3.79 9.35 -19.79
C PRO A 13 -2.49 9.09 -19.02
N GLY A 14 -1.84 7.97 -19.30
CA GLY A 14 -0.59 7.59 -18.66
C GLY A 14 -0.72 6.91 -17.31
N VAL A 15 -1.92 6.79 -16.72
CA VAL A 15 -2.14 5.97 -15.52
C VAL A 15 -2.37 4.51 -15.93
N LEU A 16 -1.54 3.61 -15.42
CA LEU A 16 -1.62 2.17 -15.70
C LEU A 16 -2.49 1.44 -14.68
N TYR A 17 -2.50 1.92 -13.44
CA TYR A 17 -3.30 1.37 -12.35
C TYR A 17 -3.67 2.46 -11.35
N ALA A 18 -4.89 2.40 -10.82
CA ALA A 18 -5.31 3.21 -9.70
C ALA A 18 -6.26 2.42 -8.80
N ALA A 19 -6.11 2.57 -7.50
CA ALA A 19 -7.07 2.07 -6.52
C ALA A 19 -7.18 3.05 -5.35
N SER A 20 -8.37 3.11 -4.74
CA SER A 20 -8.62 3.99 -3.59
C SER A 20 -9.64 3.38 -2.65
N GLY A 21 -9.62 3.84 -1.40
CA GLY A 21 -10.58 3.43 -0.40
C GLY A 21 -10.17 3.95 0.98
N GLU A 22 -10.38 3.11 1.98
CA GLU A 22 -10.13 3.46 3.37
C GLU A 22 -9.31 2.36 4.04
N LEU A 23 -8.26 2.78 4.75
CA LEU A 23 -7.37 1.92 5.52
C LEU A 23 -7.22 2.55 6.91
N ASP A 24 -7.61 1.83 7.95
CA ASP A 24 -7.62 2.24 9.36
C ASP A 24 -8.30 3.60 9.60
N GLY A 25 -9.45 3.84 8.93
CA GLY A 25 -10.17 5.10 9.04
C GLY A 25 -9.57 6.26 8.26
N CYS A 26 -8.47 6.05 7.56
CA CYS A 26 -7.80 7.05 6.74
C CYS A 26 -8.09 6.82 5.26
N ARG A 27 -8.37 7.90 4.53
CA ARG A 27 -8.48 7.85 3.06
C ARG A 27 -7.13 7.45 2.49
N ALA A 28 -7.13 6.41 1.66
CA ALA A 28 -5.92 5.88 1.04
C ALA A 28 -6.10 5.71 -0.48
N SER A 29 -5.01 5.85 -1.21
CA SER A 29 -4.97 5.60 -2.65
C SER A 29 -3.59 5.13 -3.10
N VAL A 30 -3.58 4.33 -4.16
CA VAL A 30 -2.36 3.94 -4.88
C VAL A 30 -2.56 4.18 -6.37
N MET A 31 -1.50 4.65 -7.03
CA MET A 31 -1.49 4.92 -8.46
C MET A 31 -0.15 4.48 -9.04
N ALA A 32 -0.17 3.83 -10.19
CA ALA A 32 1.01 3.56 -11.00
C ALA A 32 0.85 4.18 -12.39
N ASP A 33 1.92 4.78 -12.90
CA ASP A 33 1.90 5.50 -14.18
C ASP A 33 2.91 4.96 -15.20
N GLY A 34 2.85 5.50 -16.43
CA GLY A 34 3.70 5.14 -17.55
C GLY A 34 5.17 5.53 -17.40
N ARG A 35 5.54 6.23 -16.32
CA ARG A 35 6.95 6.55 -15.99
C ARG A 35 7.58 5.50 -15.08
N SER A 36 6.87 4.40 -14.80
CA SER A 36 7.31 3.36 -13.85
C SER A 36 7.43 3.87 -12.41
N GLU A 37 6.61 4.87 -12.06
CA GLU A 37 6.49 5.39 -10.71
C GLU A 37 5.20 4.88 -10.06
N VAL A 38 5.27 4.64 -8.75
CA VAL A 38 4.12 4.26 -7.93
C VAL A 38 3.96 5.28 -6.82
N THR A 39 2.81 5.95 -6.80
CA THR A 39 2.42 6.89 -5.75
C THR A 39 1.45 6.24 -4.80
N MET A 40 1.70 6.34 -3.50
CA MET A 40 0.78 5.95 -2.44
C MET A 40 0.44 7.17 -1.60
N THR A 41 -0.82 7.31 -1.24
CA THR A 41 -1.32 8.35 -0.34
C THR A 41 -2.09 7.70 0.79
N PHE A 42 -1.84 8.15 2.02
CA PHE A 42 -2.53 7.70 3.22
C PHE A 42 -2.74 8.92 4.14
N GLY A 43 -3.98 9.39 4.24
CA GLY A 43 -4.27 10.65 4.93
C GLY A 43 -3.47 11.82 4.33
N PRO A 44 -2.70 12.58 5.13
CA PRO A 44 -1.89 13.70 4.64
C PRO A 44 -0.55 13.27 4.02
N ALA A 45 -0.14 12.00 4.20
CA ALA A 45 1.14 11.51 3.70
C ALA A 45 1.00 11.03 2.26
N SER A 46 1.96 11.42 1.41
CA SER A 46 2.08 10.91 0.04
C SER A 46 3.54 10.59 -0.25
N VAL A 47 3.78 9.44 -0.88
CA VAL A 47 5.11 8.98 -1.28
C VAL A 47 5.05 8.49 -2.72
N THR A 48 6.03 8.91 -3.52
CA THR A 48 6.24 8.44 -4.89
C THR A 48 7.56 7.70 -4.94
N LEU A 49 7.53 6.47 -5.45
CA LEU A 49 8.71 5.61 -5.54
C LEU A 49 8.87 5.10 -6.97
N SER A 50 10.11 4.86 -7.37
CA SER A 50 10.39 4.06 -8.56
C SER A 50 9.94 2.61 -8.34
N ALA A 51 9.70 1.87 -9.44
CA ALA A 51 9.35 0.45 -9.36
C ALA A 51 10.35 -0.37 -8.51
N ALA A 52 11.66 -0.12 -8.65
CA ALA A 52 12.69 -0.82 -7.87
C ALA A 52 12.59 -0.52 -6.36
N ALA A 53 12.42 0.75 -5.99
CA ALA A 53 12.25 1.13 -4.57
C ALA A 53 10.94 0.58 -3.98
N MET A 54 9.87 0.48 -4.78
CA MET A 54 8.60 -0.10 -4.35
C MET A 54 8.72 -1.60 -4.07
N ILE A 55 9.47 -2.35 -4.89
CA ILE A 55 9.74 -3.78 -4.68
C ILE A 55 10.49 -4.01 -3.37
N GLU A 56 11.50 -3.18 -3.09
CA GLU A 56 12.25 -3.23 -1.83
C GLU A 56 11.34 -2.93 -0.63
N LEU A 57 10.51 -1.89 -0.74
CA LEU A 57 9.56 -1.53 0.32
C LEU A 57 8.58 -2.68 0.61
N ILE A 58 8.00 -3.29 -0.42
CA ILE A 58 7.09 -4.45 -0.28
C ILE A 58 7.80 -5.60 0.44
N THR A 59 9.08 -5.85 0.12
CA THR A 59 9.88 -6.88 0.78
C THR A 59 10.03 -6.61 2.28
N HIS A 60 10.32 -5.37 2.67
CA HIS A 60 10.39 -4.97 4.08
C HIS A 60 9.03 -5.03 4.79
N LEU A 61 7.93 -4.64 4.12
CA LEU A 61 6.59 -4.74 4.68
C LEU A 61 6.18 -6.18 4.98
N HIS A 62 6.46 -7.13 4.08
CA HIS A 62 6.21 -8.55 4.33
C HIS A 62 7.03 -9.08 5.52
N LYS A 63 8.31 -8.71 5.62
CA LYS A 63 9.16 -9.10 6.76
C LYS A 63 8.63 -8.53 8.08
N ALA A 64 8.24 -7.26 8.10
CA ALA A 64 7.67 -6.62 9.28
C ALA A 64 6.35 -7.28 9.70
N MET A 65 5.48 -7.60 8.75
CA MET A 65 4.22 -8.30 9.02
C MET A 65 4.46 -9.69 9.62
N GLY A 66 5.42 -10.46 9.08
CA GLY A 66 5.81 -11.74 9.67
C GLY A 66 6.26 -11.61 11.12
N ALA A 67 7.12 -10.63 11.42
CA ALA A 67 7.58 -10.39 12.79
C ALA A 67 6.43 -10.03 13.77
N VAL A 68 5.41 -9.30 13.31
CA VAL A 68 4.22 -8.97 14.12
C VAL A 68 3.38 -10.22 14.40
N VAL A 69 3.17 -11.07 13.40
CA VAL A 69 2.41 -12.33 13.56
C VAL A 69 3.13 -13.27 14.52
N ASP A 70 4.43 -13.48 14.32
CA ASP A 70 5.26 -14.34 15.20
C ASP A 70 5.25 -13.86 16.66
N HIS A 71 5.17 -12.55 16.88
CA HIS A 71 5.07 -11.98 18.23
C HIS A 71 3.70 -12.28 18.86
N ALA A 72 2.61 -12.09 18.12
CA ALA A 72 1.26 -12.36 18.61
C ALA A 72 1.04 -13.84 18.96
N GLU A 73 1.62 -14.77 18.19
CA GLU A 73 1.54 -16.20 18.47
C GLU A 73 2.26 -16.60 19.77
N LYS A 74 3.38 -15.92 20.10
CA LYS A 74 4.13 -16.17 21.34
C LYS A 74 3.42 -15.64 22.58
N GLU A 75 2.66 -14.54 22.46
CA GLU A 75 1.87 -13.99 23.55
C GLU A 75 0.59 -14.80 23.82
N GLY A 76 -0.01 -15.39 22.79
CA GLY A 76 -1.20 -16.25 22.94
C GLY A 76 -0.93 -17.65 23.52
N GLN A 77 0.32 -18.00 23.78
CA GLN A 77 0.75 -19.29 24.36
C GLN A 77 1.17 -19.18 25.84
N GLN A 78 1.05 -18.00 26.47
CA GLN A 78 1.27 -17.77 27.90
C GLN A 78 -0.06 -17.66 28.65
#